data_AF-A0A813FUL1-F1
#
_entry.id   AF-A0A813FUL1-F1
#
_cell.length_a   1.000
_cell.length_b   1.000
_cell.length_c   1.000
_cell.angle_alpha   90.00
_cell.angle_beta   90.00
_cell.angle_gamma   90.00
#
_symmetry.space_group_name_H-M   'P 1'
#
loop_
_entity.id
_entity.type
_entity.pdbx_description
1 polymer ?
#
loop_
_entity_poly.entity_id
_entity_poly.type
_entity_poly.pdbx_seq_one_letter_code
_entity_poly.pdbx_strand_id
1 'polypeptide(L)'
;MAMASEPPGRRPSVSFDSKVTLRQFEPESPEKASPEKARPTAETARPLGDEAPEDFTDVFAECIALRDYKAALDVCRSQLQKRPDDRYVLEMRRSVEQFLDAAEQIEAEAEEDADAEEDEAVPPELEEIQDQAFESCGRAYEAMFAYLKDEERLWALGEQAVGIFWDPGQLAAPGPRRDRLQEMSLELTRTLGRKLRSTKRAGKSPSKSAAAEPSLPGSEWLFEGLGQLWFQWELGVERDPWLVEGCLSEWNNLGGRMEELVGCSAGGLPSVPRSEMCDILMQVWTLERSLVCNLFEGQTPAPLEFGIREVLAEIRRRPLTEPPLPGFYDDFYLMTHVVYALNCFNGHLPNRRVDCPWLYSYLERCLGFWLREAKREERGNRVPDIVTSRSYQAETVDAVAEAVDCLRGLSLGVASEGGSAASESVREGCAWLLGRQEVDGFFYSPGVKRPAASEYDTLHPSWTAVASLQFGRQAPGPSPRCALWAVHVRAAALEVGFAEPPPTRLQETEESLGDSDGE
;
A
#
# COMPACT_ATOMS: atom_id res chain seq x y z
N MET A 1 23.83 7.50 -48.41
CA MET A 1 23.71 8.29 -49.66
C MET A 1 22.30 8.88 -49.70
N ALA A 2 22.14 10.09 -50.23
CA ALA A 2 20.95 10.93 -50.01
C ALA A 2 19.94 10.92 -51.18
N MET A 3 18.87 11.72 -51.03
CA MET A 3 17.74 11.99 -51.95
C MET A 3 16.65 10.90 -51.94
N ALA A 4 15.42 11.06 -51.45
CA ALA A 4 14.45 12.16 -51.39
C ALA A 4 13.57 12.35 -52.65
N SER A 5 12.24 12.19 -52.48
CA SER A 5 11.20 12.76 -53.35
C SER A 5 9.83 12.79 -52.63
N GLU A 6 9.17 13.95 -52.69
CA GLU A 6 7.89 14.34 -52.08
C GLU A 6 7.30 15.50 -52.92
N PRO A 7 6.07 16.03 -52.71
CA PRO A 7 4.87 15.49 -52.05
C PRO A 7 3.70 15.30 -53.07
N PRO A 8 2.66 16.16 -53.33
CA PRO A 8 2.13 17.38 -52.69
C PRO A 8 0.61 17.38 -52.34
N GLY A 9 0.28 17.44 -51.04
CA GLY A 9 -0.75 18.36 -50.52
C GLY A 9 -2.21 17.92 -50.29
N ARG A 10 -2.72 18.18 -49.07
CA ARG A 10 -3.59 19.34 -48.73
C ARG A 10 -4.04 19.29 -47.26
N ARG A 11 -4.04 20.45 -46.58
CA ARG A 11 -4.70 20.68 -45.29
C ARG A 11 -6.07 21.36 -45.51
N PRO A 12 -6.94 21.36 -44.49
CA PRO A 12 -7.60 22.60 -44.08
C PRO A 12 -7.19 23.04 -42.66
N SER A 13 -7.30 24.33 -42.42
CA SER A 13 -7.03 25.02 -41.15
C SER A 13 -8.31 25.27 -40.36
N VAL A 14 -8.24 25.19 -39.03
CA VAL A 14 -9.14 25.93 -38.14
C VAL A 14 -8.30 26.60 -37.07
N SER A 15 -8.49 27.91 -36.92
CA SER A 15 -7.90 28.75 -35.88
C SER A 15 -8.90 28.97 -34.76
N PHE A 16 -8.46 28.99 -33.51
CA PHE A 16 -9.11 29.78 -32.47
C PHE A 16 -8.06 30.60 -31.72
N ASP A 17 -8.30 31.90 -31.62
CA ASP A 17 -7.46 32.92 -31.02
C ASP A 17 -8.35 33.71 -30.05
N SER A 18 -8.07 33.62 -28.75
CA SER A 18 -8.86 34.28 -27.69
C SER A 18 -7.96 34.68 -26.54
N LYS A 19 -7.51 35.94 -26.58
CA LYS A 19 -6.75 36.60 -25.51
C LYS A 19 -7.68 36.97 -24.35
N VAL A 20 -7.33 36.61 -23.12
CA VAL A 20 -7.72 37.37 -21.92
C VAL A 20 -6.53 37.46 -20.94
N THR A 21 -5.79 38.56 -21.08
CA THR A 21 -5.40 39.48 -20.00
C THR A 21 -4.76 38.93 -18.72
N LEU A 22 -3.42 39.03 -18.63
CA LEU A 22 -2.70 39.12 -17.36
C LEU A 22 -3.17 40.35 -16.55
N ARG A 23 -3.39 40.17 -15.24
CA ARG A 23 -3.29 41.27 -14.27
C ARG A 23 -2.07 41.04 -13.38
N GLN A 24 -1.17 42.01 -13.42
CA GLN A 24 -0.07 42.14 -12.47
C GLN A 24 -0.63 42.64 -11.13
N PHE A 25 -0.11 42.12 -10.03
CA PHE A 25 -0.05 42.84 -8.75
C PHE A 25 1.37 42.71 -8.23
N GLU A 26 2.10 43.83 -8.23
CA GLU A 26 3.38 43.98 -7.55
C GLU A 26 3.16 44.45 -6.09
N PRO A 27 4.17 44.33 -5.21
CA PRO A 27 3.94 44.22 -3.77
C PRO A 27 3.98 45.56 -3.03
N GLU A 28 3.25 45.65 -1.92
CA GLU A 28 3.43 46.71 -0.92
C GLU A 28 3.87 46.15 0.44
N SER A 29 5.13 46.45 0.75
CA SER A 29 5.74 46.57 2.08
C SER A 29 6.99 47.42 1.85
N PRO A 30 7.33 48.40 2.71
CA PRO A 30 7.41 48.16 4.16
C PRO A 30 6.99 49.35 5.05
N GLU A 31 6.82 49.12 6.35
CA GLU A 31 7.43 50.03 7.32
C GLU A 31 7.90 49.34 8.60
N LYS A 32 8.93 49.93 9.23
CA LYS A 32 9.67 49.35 10.35
C LYS A 32 9.29 50.05 11.65
N ALA A 33 9.06 49.26 12.71
CA ALA A 33 9.32 49.70 14.08
C ALA A 33 10.06 48.60 14.83
N SER A 34 11.01 49.00 15.67
CA SER A 34 11.92 48.12 16.42
C SER A 34 12.23 48.80 17.77
N PRO A 35 12.93 48.14 18.70
CA PRO A 35 12.31 47.29 19.71
C PRO A 35 12.40 47.93 21.11
N GLU A 36 11.49 47.58 22.02
CA GLU A 36 11.63 47.97 23.43
C GLU A 36 11.62 46.75 24.37
N LYS A 37 12.50 46.80 25.37
CA LYS A 37 12.74 45.73 26.33
C LYS A 37 11.88 45.94 27.58
N ALA A 38 11.21 44.90 28.05
CA ALA A 38 10.82 44.77 29.45
C ALA A 38 10.98 43.32 29.92
N ARG A 39 11.38 43.16 31.19
CA ARG A 39 11.56 41.86 31.88
C ARG A 39 10.29 41.50 32.68
N PRO A 40 10.13 40.24 33.14
CA PRO A 40 8.83 39.72 33.55
C PRO A 40 8.37 40.23 34.92
N THR A 41 7.04 40.32 35.08
CA THR A 41 6.39 40.53 36.38
C THR A 41 5.15 39.65 36.51
N ALA A 42 5.18 38.78 37.51
CA ALA A 42 4.09 38.31 38.37
C ALA A 42 2.81 37.72 37.76
N GLU A 43 2.42 36.59 38.35
CA GLU A 43 1.08 36.00 38.25
C GLU A 43 -0.02 37.04 38.52
N THR A 44 -1.02 37.07 37.64
CA THR A 44 -2.34 37.62 37.95
C THR A 44 -3.40 36.69 37.38
N ALA A 45 -4.05 35.94 38.28
CA ALA A 45 -5.27 35.22 37.95
C ALA A 45 -6.32 36.20 37.43
N ARG A 46 -6.98 35.87 36.32
CA ARG A 46 -8.14 36.65 35.85
C ARG A 46 -9.30 36.41 36.82
N PRO A 47 -10.00 37.47 37.27
CA PRO A 47 -11.30 37.28 37.92
C PRO A 47 -12.31 36.88 36.86
N LEU A 48 -12.94 35.72 37.03
CA LEU A 48 -14.15 35.36 36.29
C LEU A 48 -15.26 36.36 36.65
N GLY A 49 -15.88 36.96 35.64
CA GLY A 49 -17.04 37.83 35.81
C GLY A 49 -18.31 37.00 36.03
N ASP A 50 -19.35 37.65 36.55
CA ASP A 50 -20.70 37.07 36.70
C ASP A 50 -21.40 36.92 35.33
N GLU A 51 -20.87 36.05 34.46
CA GLU A 51 -21.60 35.57 33.28
C GLU A 51 -22.47 34.35 33.64
N ALA A 52 -23.40 34.00 32.75
CA ALA A 52 -24.36 32.91 33.00
C ALA A 52 -23.63 31.58 33.25
N PRO A 53 -24.20 30.64 34.03
CA PRO A 53 -23.54 29.36 34.29
C PRO A 53 -23.31 28.62 32.96
N GLU A 54 -22.05 28.57 32.53
CA GLU A 54 -21.60 27.87 31.34
C GLU A 54 -22.10 26.43 31.38
N ASP A 55 -22.58 25.92 30.23
CA ASP A 55 -23.01 24.53 30.15
C ASP A 55 -21.80 23.64 30.36
N PHE A 56 -21.92 22.67 31.29
CA PHE A 56 -20.90 21.65 31.52
C PHE A 56 -20.46 21.00 30.20
N THR A 57 -21.41 20.80 29.28
CA THR A 57 -21.21 20.14 27.99
C THR A 57 -20.28 20.94 27.09
N ASP A 58 -20.47 22.26 27.00
CA ASP A 58 -19.70 23.13 26.12
C ASP A 58 -18.26 23.27 26.62
N VAL A 59 -18.07 23.56 27.92
CA VAL A 59 -16.74 23.71 28.53
C VAL A 59 -15.98 22.37 28.52
N PHE A 60 -16.66 21.25 28.78
CA PHE A 60 -16.04 19.93 28.68
C PHE A 60 -15.63 19.62 27.23
N ALA A 61 -16.48 19.90 26.25
CA ALA A 61 -16.18 19.70 24.84
C ALA A 61 -14.99 20.55 24.37
N GLU A 62 -14.90 21.82 24.80
CA GLU A 62 -13.76 22.70 24.52
C GLU A 62 -12.45 22.13 25.11
N CYS A 63 -12.47 21.68 26.37
CA CYS A 63 -11.30 21.03 26.98
C CYS A 63 -10.85 19.78 26.21
N ILE A 64 -11.79 18.94 25.73
CA ILE A 64 -11.49 17.76 24.91
C ILE A 64 -10.93 18.16 23.53
N ALA A 65 -11.51 19.17 22.86
CA ALA A 65 -11.04 19.66 21.57
C ALA A 65 -9.62 20.23 21.65
N LEU A 66 -9.30 20.96 22.72
CA LEU A 66 -7.96 21.48 23.02
C LEU A 66 -7.00 20.42 23.56
N ARG A 67 -7.46 19.18 23.79
CA ARG A 67 -6.73 18.07 24.42
C ARG A 67 -6.23 18.37 25.84
N ASP A 68 -6.86 19.32 26.54
CA ASP A 68 -6.61 19.57 27.96
C ASP A 68 -7.47 18.64 28.82
N TYR A 69 -7.07 17.38 28.86
CA TYR A 69 -7.73 16.35 29.65
C TYR A 69 -7.69 16.64 31.17
N LYS A 70 -6.73 17.45 31.65
CA LYS A 70 -6.66 17.86 33.06
C LYS A 70 -7.75 18.88 33.37
N ALA A 71 -7.92 19.89 32.53
CA ALA A 71 -9.06 20.81 32.62
C ALA A 71 -10.41 20.08 32.49
N ALA A 72 -10.54 19.13 31.56
CA ALA A 72 -11.75 18.32 31.40
C ALA A 72 -12.12 17.55 32.69
N LEU A 73 -11.13 16.99 33.40
CA LEU A 73 -11.36 16.34 34.70
C LEU A 73 -11.77 17.34 35.79
N ASP A 74 -11.23 18.55 35.81
CA ASP A 74 -11.59 19.57 36.79
C ASP A 74 -12.99 20.16 36.53
N VAL A 75 -13.43 20.24 35.27
CA VAL A 75 -14.82 20.54 34.87
C VAL A 75 -15.76 19.44 35.40
N CYS A 76 -15.42 18.17 35.19
CA CYS A 76 -16.16 17.03 35.76
C CYS A 76 -16.22 17.06 37.30
N ARG A 77 -15.10 17.31 37.99
CA ARG A 77 -15.06 17.41 39.46
C ARG A 77 -15.93 18.56 39.96
N SER A 78 -15.87 19.72 39.31
CA SER A 78 -16.66 20.91 39.68
C SER A 78 -18.16 20.69 39.50
N GLN A 79 -18.56 19.96 38.46
CA GLN A 79 -19.96 19.60 38.23
C GLN A 79 -20.45 18.53 39.23
N LEU A 80 -19.64 17.53 39.55
CA LEU A 80 -19.98 16.51 40.57
C LEU A 80 -20.07 17.09 41.99
N GLN A 81 -19.35 18.18 42.32
CA GLN A 81 -19.57 18.89 43.58
C GLN A 81 -20.98 19.51 43.67
N LYS A 82 -21.53 19.98 42.55
CA LYS A 82 -22.90 20.51 42.45
C LYS A 82 -23.95 19.39 42.39
N ARG A 83 -23.62 18.27 41.72
CA ARG A 83 -24.52 17.13 41.45
C ARG A 83 -23.77 15.79 41.61
N PRO A 84 -23.63 15.25 42.84
CA PRO A 84 -22.80 14.06 43.09
C PRO A 84 -23.20 12.79 42.33
N ASP A 85 -24.49 12.63 42.03
CA ASP A 85 -25.06 11.46 41.36
C ASP A 85 -25.26 11.66 39.84
N ASP A 86 -24.62 12.66 39.23
CA ASP A 86 -24.76 12.93 37.79
C ASP A 86 -24.05 11.86 36.94
N ARG A 87 -24.83 10.85 36.51
CA ARG A 87 -24.34 9.66 35.80
C ARG A 87 -23.56 10.00 34.54
N TYR A 88 -23.97 11.02 33.79
CA TYR A 88 -23.29 11.41 32.55
C TYR A 88 -21.89 11.96 32.84
N VAL A 89 -21.78 12.82 33.86
CA VAL A 89 -20.49 13.39 34.29
C VAL A 89 -19.59 12.31 34.89
N LEU A 90 -20.15 11.34 35.64
CA LEU A 90 -19.39 10.18 36.14
C LEU A 90 -18.84 9.30 35.01
N GLU A 91 -19.61 9.12 33.93
CA GLU A 91 -19.19 8.36 32.74
C GLU A 91 -18.11 9.10 31.95
N MET A 92 -18.32 10.38 31.62
CA MET A 92 -17.34 11.23 30.94
C MET A 92 -16.02 11.33 31.72
N ARG A 93 -16.09 11.54 33.04
CA ARG A 93 -14.91 11.52 33.91
C ARG A 93 -14.16 10.19 33.81
N ARG A 94 -14.86 9.06 33.91
CA ARG A 94 -14.25 7.73 33.81
C ARG A 94 -13.57 7.51 32.45
N SER A 95 -14.18 7.95 31.36
CA SER A 95 -13.57 7.86 30.02
C SER A 95 -12.29 8.67 29.89
N VAL A 96 -12.25 9.88 30.46
CA VAL A 96 -11.03 10.72 30.46
C VAL A 96 -9.95 10.17 31.39
N GLU A 97 -10.32 9.66 32.57
CA GLU A 97 -9.39 8.95 33.47
C GLU A 97 -8.80 7.72 32.77
N GLN A 98 -9.60 6.88 32.12
CA GLN A 98 -9.13 5.72 31.35
C GLN A 98 -8.23 6.09 30.16
N PHE A 99 -8.47 7.22 29.49
CA PHE A 99 -7.61 7.71 28.41
C PHE A 99 -6.26 8.20 28.94
N LEU A 100 -6.26 8.93 30.06
CA LEU A 100 -5.03 9.38 30.71
C LEU A 100 -4.22 8.23 31.30
N ASP A 101 -4.85 7.27 31.99
CA ASP A 101 -4.18 6.07 32.50
C ASP A 101 -3.51 5.29 31.35
N ALA A 102 -4.19 5.17 30.19
CA ALA A 102 -3.62 4.53 29.01
C ALA A 102 -2.50 5.35 28.36
N ALA A 103 -2.60 6.68 28.35
CA ALA A 103 -1.55 7.56 27.83
C ALA A 103 -0.30 7.56 28.74
N GLU A 104 -0.46 7.64 30.05
CA GLU A 104 0.64 7.52 31.03
C GLU A 104 1.27 6.12 30.97
N GLN A 105 0.48 5.06 30.75
CA GLN A 105 1.03 3.72 30.50
C GLN A 105 1.84 3.67 29.20
N ILE A 106 1.36 4.27 28.10
CA ILE A 106 2.09 4.34 26.82
C ILE A 106 3.37 5.19 26.96
N GLU A 107 3.34 6.29 27.71
CA GLU A 107 4.52 7.11 28.00
C GLU A 107 5.55 6.35 28.86
N ALA A 108 5.11 5.64 29.91
CA ALA A 108 6.00 4.81 30.72
C ALA A 108 6.57 3.61 29.95
N GLU A 109 5.76 2.95 29.11
CA GLU A 109 6.24 1.90 28.19
C GLU A 109 7.21 2.46 27.14
N ALA A 110 7.04 3.72 26.70
CA ALA A 110 7.98 4.39 25.81
C ALA A 110 9.28 4.83 26.51
N GLU A 111 9.23 5.17 27.81
CA GLU A 111 10.45 5.41 28.62
C GLU A 111 11.20 4.10 28.89
N GLU A 112 10.51 3.00 29.24
CA GLU A 112 11.14 1.67 29.39
C GLU A 112 11.71 1.13 28.06
N ASP A 113 11.03 1.36 26.93
CA ASP A 113 11.57 1.02 25.61
C ASP A 113 12.74 1.92 25.21
N ALA A 114 12.73 3.22 25.56
CA ALA A 114 13.87 4.13 25.29
C ALA A 114 15.13 3.76 26.09
N ASP A 115 14.97 3.41 27.38
CA ASP A 115 16.06 2.86 28.21
C ASP A 115 16.57 1.50 27.67
N ALA A 116 15.72 0.73 26.96
CA ALA A 116 16.10 -0.51 26.30
C ALA A 116 16.67 -0.32 24.88
N GLU A 117 16.43 0.83 24.23
CA GLU A 117 17.00 1.21 22.93
C GLU A 117 18.45 1.71 23.05
N GLU A 118 18.92 2.18 24.21
CA GLU A 118 20.32 2.61 24.40
C GLU A 118 21.37 1.50 24.18
N ASP A 119 20.98 0.22 24.31
CA ASP A 119 21.84 -0.96 24.10
C ASP A 119 21.58 -1.66 22.74
N GLU A 120 20.72 -1.11 21.87
CA GLU A 120 20.47 -1.71 20.56
C GLU A 120 21.63 -1.51 19.58
N ALA A 121 22.11 -2.63 19.03
CA ALA A 121 23.14 -2.60 18.00
C ALA A 121 22.60 -1.94 16.71
N VAL A 122 23.30 -0.91 16.24
CA VAL A 122 23.02 -0.24 14.96
C VAL A 122 22.83 -1.30 13.87
N PRO A 123 21.73 -1.26 13.09
CA PRO A 123 21.48 -2.23 12.03
C PRO A 123 22.66 -2.33 11.06
N PRO A 124 23.02 -3.55 10.59
CA PRO A 124 24.14 -3.74 9.68
C PRO A 124 23.89 -3.05 8.34
N GLU A 125 24.95 -2.67 7.64
CA GLU A 125 24.82 -2.14 6.28
C GLU A 125 24.34 -3.23 5.31
N LEU A 126 23.61 -2.83 4.26
CA LEU A 126 23.06 -3.80 3.31
C LEU A 126 24.16 -4.61 2.60
N GLU A 127 25.33 -4.00 2.40
CA GLU A 127 26.54 -4.63 1.88
C GLU A 127 27.09 -5.73 2.82
N GLU A 128 26.94 -5.58 4.15
CA GLU A 128 27.43 -6.54 5.14
C GLU A 128 26.57 -7.80 5.19
N ILE A 129 25.25 -7.65 5.02
CA ILE A 129 24.28 -8.76 4.97
C ILE A 129 23.97 -9.24 3.53
N GLN A 130 24.64 -8.69 2.51
CA GLN A 130 24.35 -8.99 1.10
C GLN A 130 24.51 -10.47 0.73
N ASP A 131 25.59 -11.12 1.16
CA ASP A 131 25.83 -12.53 0.86
C ASP A 131 24.83 -13.45 1.60
N GLN A 132 24.49 -13.11 2.85
CA GLN A 132 23.46 -13.82 3.62
C GLN A 132 22.08 -13.70 2.95
N ALA A 133 21.71 -12.49 2.50
CA ALA A 133 20.48 -12.26 1.75
C ALA A 133 20.49 -12.98 0.40
N PHE A 134 21.63 -13.04 -0.29
CA PHE A 134 21.80 -13.82 -1.50
C PHE A 134 21.52 -15.30 -1.24
N GLU A 135 22.18 -15.93 -0.26
CA GLU A 135 21.95 -17.35 0.06
C GLU A 135 20.52 -17.62 0.54
N SER A 136 19.98 -16.76 1.40
CA SER A 136 18.63 -16.88 1.96
C SER A 136 17.56 -16.87 0.88
N CYS A 137 17.62 -15.90 -0.05
CA CYS A 137 16.78 -15.88 -1.23
C CYS A 137 16.89 -17.18 -2.05
N GLY A 138 18.10 -17.68 -2.27
CA GLY A 138 18.33 -18.90 -3.04
C GLY A 138 17.65 -20.13 -2.45
N ARG A 139 17.71 -20.31 -1.13
CA ARG A 139 17.01 -21.39 -0.41
C ARG A 139 15.49 -21.28 -0.55
N ALA A 140 14.96 -20.08 -0.34
CA ALA A 140 13.52 -19.82 -0.39
C ALA A 140 12.93 -20.02 -1.80
N TYR A 141 13.60 -19.55 -2.86
CA TYR A 141 13.14 -19.80 -4.24
C TYR A 141 13.08 -21.29 -4.58
N GLU A 142 14.10 -22.09 -4.23
CA GLU A 142 14.06 -23.54 -4.47
C GLU A 142 13.02 -24.25 -3.58
N ALA A 143 12.80 -23.79 -2.34
CA ALA A 143 11.76 -24.33 -1.44
C ALA A 143 10.34 -24.06 -1.96
N MET A 144 10.02 -22.81 -2.32
CA MET A 144 8.74 -22.43 -2.92
C MET A 144 8.53 -23.13 -4.26
N PHE A 145 9.56 -23.25 -5.10
CA PHE A 145 9.45 -23.95 -6.39
C PHE A 145 9.23 -25.46 -6.20
N ALA A 146 9.88 -26.09 -5.21
CA ALA A 146 9.62 -27.49 -4.87
C ALA A 146 8.19 -27.70 -4.33
N TYR A 147 7.65 -26.73 -3.58
CA TYR A 147 6.29 -26.74 -3.07
C TYR A 147 5.25 -26.64 -4.19
N LEU A 148 5.48 -25.77 -5.17
CA LEU A 148 4.64 -25.53 -6.36
C LEU A 148 4.77 -26.59 -7.47
N LYS A 149 5.55 -27.67 -7.25
CA LYS A 149 5.54 -28.84 -8.15
C LYS A 149 4.31 -29.72 -7.99
N ASP A 150 3.54 -29.54 -6.91
CA ASP A 150 2.21 -30.11 -6.79
C ASP A 150 1.23 -29.32 -7.68
N GLU A 151 0.64 -29.97 -8.68
CA GLU A 151 -0.26 -29.32 -9.63
C GLU A 151 -1.56 -28.80 -9.00
N GLU A 152 -1.97 -29.27 -7.81
CA GLU A 152 -3.12 -28.70 -7.09
C GLU A 152 -2.75 -27.45 -6.31
N ARG A 153 -1.57 -27.39 -5.70
CA ARG A 153 -1.07 -26.18 -5.03
C ARG A 153 -0.79 -25.04 -6.01
N LEU A 154 -0.10 -25.37 -7.11
CA LEU A 154 0.10 -24.44 -8.22
C LEU A 154 -1.22 -23.90 -8.77
N TRP A 155 -2.27 -24.72 -8.77
CA TRP A 155 -3.58 -24.33 -9.27
C TRP A 155 -4.40 -23.52 -8.26
N ALA A 156 -4.22 -23.76 -6.97
CA ALA A 156 -4.84 -22.97 -5.92
C ALA A 156 -4.28 -21.54 -5.86
N LEU A 157 -3.00 -21.34 -6.18
CA LEU A 157 -2.35 -20.03 -6.25
C LEU A 157 -2.45 -19.36 -7.64
N GLY A 158 -2.65 -20.15 -8.70
CA GLY A 158 -2.89 -19.63 -10.05
C GLY A 158 -1.69 -18.91 -10.65
N GLU A 159 -1.95 -17.85 -11.43
CA GLU A 159 -0.93 -17.05 -12.13
C GLU A 159 0.12 -16.42 -11.20
N GLN A 160 -0.27 -16.04 -9.98
CA GLN A 160 0.62 -15.45 -8.97
C GLN A 160 1.83 -16.35 -8.68
N ALA A 161 1.66 -17.67 -8.73
CA ALA A 161 2.74 -18.65 -8.58
C ALA A 161 3.89 -18.47 -9.59
N VAL A 162 3.61 -17.92 -10.77
CA VAL A 162 4.63 -17.56 -11.77
C VAL A 162 5.28 -16.23 -11.43
N GLY A 163 4.50 -15.25 -10.96
CA GLY A 163 4.97 -13.93 -10.51
C GLY A 163 6.09 -14.01 -9.48
N ILE A 164 5.95 -14.91 -8.49
CA ILE A 164 6.96 -15.23 -7.45
C ILE A 164 8.38 -15.36 -8.02
N PHE A 165 8.54 -15.94 -9.22
CA PHE A 165 9.84 -16.16 -9.85
C PHE A 165 10.11 -15.19 -10.99
N TRP A 166 9.07 -14.72 -11.69
CA TRP A 166 9.22 -13.86 -12.85
C TRP A 166 9.68 -12.46 -12.47
N ASP A 167 9.06 -11.83 -11.46
CA ASP A 167 9.40 -10.48 -11.03
C ASP A 167 10.84 -10.34 -10.50
N PRO A 168 11.32 -11.16 -9.55
CA PRO A 168 12.73 -11.13 -9.18
C PRO A 168 13.64 -11.62 -10.31
N GLY A 169 13.16 -12.50 -11.19
CA GLY A 169 13.91 -13.01 -12.34
C GLY A 169 14.22 -11.94 -13.39
N GLN A 170 13.26 -11.08 -13.72
CA GLN A 170 13.46 -9.97 -14.67
C GLN A 170 14.38 -8.87 -14.11
N LEU A 171 14.35 -8.66 -12.79
CA LEU A 171 15.17 -7.68 -12.09
C LEU A 171 16.57 -8.20 -11.72
N ALA A 172 16.80 -9.51 -11.76
CA ALA A 172 18.12 -10.07 -11.47
C ALA A 172 19.16 -9.70 -12.54
N ALA A 173 20.39 -9.46 -12.10
CA ALA A 173 21.53 -9.30 -13.01
C ALA A 173 21.72 -10.57 -13.89
N PRO A 174 22.14 -10.44 -15.16
CA PRO A 174 22.41 -11.58 -16.03
C PRO A 174 23.37 -12.59 -15.41
N GLY A 175 22.98 -13.87 -15.39
CA GLY A 175 23.75 -14.95 -14.78
C GLY A 175 22.86 -16.02 -14.14
N PRO A 176 23.46 -17.01 -13.46
CA PRO A 176 22.78 -18.26 -13.09
C PRO A 176 21.51 -18.10 -12.27
N ARG A 177 21.42 -17.09 -11.38
CA ARG A 177 20.21 -16.80 -10.61
C ARG A 177 19.05 -16.39 -11.52
N ARG A 178 19.29 -15.45 -12.44
CA ARG A 178 18.28 -14.97 -13.38
C ARG A 178 17.81 -16.11 -14.26
N ASP A 179 18.75 -16.85 -14.84
CA ASP A 179 18.46 -17.96 -15.75
C ASP A 179 17.61 -19.03 -15.03
N ARG A 180 17.92 -19.34 -13.76
CA ARG A 180 17.17 -20.28 -12.92
C ARG A 180 15.75 -19.79 -12.58
N LEU A 181 15.60 -18.51 -12.20
CA LEU A 181 14.27 -17.92 -11.92
C LEU A 181 13.40 -17.88 -13.18
N GLN A 182 13.98 -17.58 -14.34
CA GLN A 182 13.29 -17.62 -15.62
C GLN A 182 12.91 -19.06 -16.02
N GLU A 183 13.76 -20.05 -15.75
CA GLU A 183 13.44 -21.48 -15.94
C GLU A 183 12.27 -21.92 -15.06
N MET A 184 12.28 -21.58 -13.77
CA MET A 184 11.17 -21.85 -12.84
C MET A 184 9.85 -21.24 -13.35
N SER A 185 9.87 -19.94 -13.69
CA SER A 185 8.71 -19.22 -14.24
C SER A 185 8.14 -19.91 -15.49
N LEU A 186 9.03 -20.36 -16.39
CA LEU A 186 8.70 -21.04 -17.63
C LEU A 186 8.12 -22.44 -17.41
N GLU A 187 8.61 -23.19 -16.42
CA GLU A 187 8.07 -24.50 -16.05
C GLU A 187 6.64 -24.37 -15.48
N LEU A 188 6.42 -23.42 -14.57
CA LEU A 188 5.10 -23.16 -13.98
C LEU A 188 4.11 -22.65 -15.04
N THR A 189 4.49 -21.68 -15.87
CA THR A 189 3.67 -21.18 -17.00
C THR A 189 3.23 -22.28 -17.96
N ARG A 190 4.12 -23.26 -18.24
CA ARG A 190 3.80 -24.41 -19.08
C ARG A 190 2.86 -25.39 -18.39
N THR A 191 2.94 -25.52 -17.07
CA THR A 191 2.10 -26.43 -16.27
C THR A 191 0.70 -25.85 -16.06
N LEU A 192 0.58 -24.59 -15.65
CA LEU A 192 -0.69 -23.85 -15.64
C LEU A 192 -1.37 -23.88 -17.01
N GLY A 193 -0.66 -23.55 -18.09
CA GLY A 193 -1.20 -23.64 -19.45
C GLY A 193 -1.70 -25.05 -19.83
N ARG A 194 -1.08 -26.14 -19.33
CA ARG A 194 -1.59 -27.51 -19.51
C ARG A 194 -2.86 -27.76 -18.69
N LYS A 195 -2.94 -27.27 -17.45
CA LYS A 195 -4.11 -27.41 -16.57
C LYS A 195 -5.30 -26.60 -17.10
N LEU A 196 -5.11 -25.32 -17.46
CA LEU A 196 -6.12 -24.45 -18.10
C LEU A 196 -6.72 -25.11 -19.36
N ARG A 197 -5.89 -25.65 -20.27
CA ARG A 197 -6.36 -26.41 -21.45
C ARG A 197 -7.17 -27.66 -21.09
N SER A 198 -6.80 -28.36 -20.03
CA SER A 198 -7.45 -29.59 -19.60
C SER A 198 -8.81 -29.30 -18.95
N THR A 199 -8.89 -28.27 -18.12
CA THR A 199 -10.12 -27.74 -17.52
C THR A 199 -11.12 -27.31 -18.59
N LYS A 200 -10.69 -26.50 -19.59
CA LYS A 200 -11.52 -26.13 -20.74
C LYS A 200 -12.06 -27.34 -21.51
N ARG A 201 -11.20 -28.34 -21.78
CA ARG A 201 -11.60 -29.59 -22.48
C ARG A 201 -12.60 -30.43 -21.69
N ALA A 202 -12.56 -30.37 -20.36
CA ALA A 202 -13.50 -31.07 -19.49
C ALA A 202 -14.88 -30.39 -19.42
N GLY A 203 -15.09 -29.25 -20.06
CA GLY A 203 -16.31 -28.44 -19.93
C GLY A 203 -16.50 -27.87 -18.53
N LYS A 204 -15.43 -27.84 -17.73
CA LYS A 204 -15.42 -27.25 -16.39
C LYS A 204 -14.95 -25.80 -16.51
N SER A 205 -15.60 -24.90 -15.78
CA SER A 205 -14.94 -23.65 -15.38
C SER A 205 -13.70 -24.02 -14.53
N PRO A 206 -12.65 -23.18 -14.51
CA PRO A 206 -11.72 -23.18 -13.39
C PRO A 206 -12.47 -23.27 -12.06
N SER A 207 -11.96 -24.11 -11.16
CA SER A 207 -12.40 -24.10 -9.77
C SER A 207 -11.99 -22.77 -9.13
N LYS A 208 -12.66 -22.40 -8.05
CA LYS A 208 -12.31 -21.22 -7.28
C LYS A 208 -10.82 -21.19 -6.93
N SER A 209 -10.10 -20.15 -7.36
CA SER A 209 -8.73 -19.84 -6.96
C SER A 209 -8.71 -19.49 -5.47
N ALA A 210 -7.66 -19.83 -4.74
CA ALA A 210 -7.59 -19.55 -3.31
C ALA A 210 -7.42 -18.05 -3.01
N ALA A 211 -6.99 -17.27 -4.01
CA ALA A 211 -6.95 -15.81 -3.97
C ALA A 211 -8.33 -15.14 -4.19
N ALA A 212 -9.38 -15.92 -4.49
CA ALA A 212 -10.74 -15.39 -4.62
C ALA A 212 -11.47 -15.45 -3.27
N GLU A 213 -11.55 -14.31 -2.57
CA GLU A 213 -12.48 -14.17 -1.46
C GLU A 213 -13.93 -14.52 -1.89
N PRO A 214 -14.77 -15.08 -1.01
CA PRO A 214 -16.12 -15.52 -1.38
C PRO A 214 -17.10 -14.42 -1.82
N SER A 215 -16.70 -13.15 -1.72
CA SER A 215 -17.52 -11.94 -1.79
C SER A 215 -17.77 -11.40 -3.21
N LEU A 216 -16.83 -11.59 -4.15
CA LEU A 216 -16.89 -10.91 -5.45
C LEU A 216 -17.43 -11.82 -6.59
N PRO A 217 -18.29 -11.30 -7.49
CA PRO A 217 -19.03 -12.10 -8.48
C PRO A 217 -18.26 -12.37 -9.80
N GLY A 218 -17.02 -11.89 -9.93
CA GLY A 218 -16.27 -11.87 -11.19
C GLY A 218 -15.83 -13.23 -11.74
N SER A 219 -15.60 -13.29 -13.06
CA SER A 219 -15.07 -14.47 -13.73
C SER A 219 -13.58 -14.67 -13.41
N GLU A 220 -13.27 -15.40 -12.33
CA GLU A 220 -11.90 -15.76 -11.94
C GLU A 220 -11.05 -16.32 -13.11
N TRP A 221 -11.71 -17.08 -13.99
CA TRP A 221 -11.17 -17.54 -15.27
C TRP A 221 -10.50 -16.45 -16.11
N LEU A 222 -11.08 -15.25 -16.16
CA LEU A 222 -10.54 -14.13 -16.91
C LEU A 222 -9.21 -13.67 -16.31
N PHE A 223 -9.13 -13.50 -14.98
CA PHE A 223 -7.89 -13.06 -14.33
C PHE A 223 -6.76 -14.10 -14.48
N GLU A 224 -7.04 -15.38 -14.22
CA GLU A 224 -6.09 -16.47 -14.45
C GLU A 224 -5.64 -16.55 -15.93
N GLY A 225 -6.58 -16.35 -16.86
CA GLY A 225 -6.30 -16.33 -18.29
C GLY A 225 -5.44 -15.13 -18.71
N LEU A 226 -5.69 -13.95 -18.15
CA LEU A 226 -4.91 -12.74 -18.39
C LEU A 226 -3.49 -12.84 -17.83
N GLY A 227 -3.32 -13.36 -16.61
CA GLY A 227 -2.01 -13.64 -16.01
C GLY A 227 -1.22 -14.67 -16.83
N GLN A 228 -1.85 -15.77 -17.22
CA GLN A 228 -1.23 -16.75 -18.13
C GLN A 228 -0.82 -16.13 -19.48
N LEU A 229 -1.64 -15.25 -20.08
CA LEU A 229 -1.29 -14.54 -21.32
C LEU A 229 -0.14 -13.56 -21.12
N TRP A 230 -0.09 -12.88 -19.98
CA TRP A 230 1.00 -11.98 -19.59
C TRP A 230 2.33 -12.74 -19.54
N PHE A 231 2.41 -13.82 -18.75
CA PHE A 231 3.63 -14.61 -18.63
C PHE A 231 3.99 -15.35 -19.92
N GLN A 232 3.02 -15.80 -20.71
CA GLN A 232 3.32 -16.33 -22.04
C GLN A 232 4.05 -15.30 -22.90
N TRP A 233 3.60 -14.04 -22.91
CA TRP A 233 4.29 -12.98 -23.65
C TRP A 233 5.68 -12.67 -23.07
N GLU A 234 5.77 -12.45 -21.76
CA GLU A 234 7.02 -12.03 -21.10
C GLU A 234 8.12 -13.08 -21.13
N LEU A 235 7.76 -14.38 -21.09
CA LEU A 235 8.71 -15.50 -21.16
C LEU A 235 8.97 -15.98 -22.60
N GLY A 236 8.41 -15.30 -23.62
CA GLY A 236 8.58 -15.68 -25.03
C GLY A 236 7.96 -17.03 -25.39
N VAL A 237 6.92 -17.45 -24.66
CA VAL A 237 6.12 -18.63 -24.98
C VAL A 237 5.08 -18.25 -26.03
N GLU A 238 4.78 -19.16 -26.95
CA GLU A 238 3.68 -18.98 -27.90
C GLU A 238 2.37 -18.75 -27.13
N ARG A 239 1.71 -17.61 -27.38
CA ARG A 239 0.42 -17.28 -26.77
C ARG A 239 -0.67 -18.13 -27.43
N ASP A 240 -1.40 -18.86 -26.60
CA ASP A 240 -2.48 -19.75 -27.03
C ASP A 240 -3.63 -18.94 -27.66
N PRO A 241 -3.96 -19.10 -28.97
CA PRO A 241 -5.00 -18.28 -29.61
C PRO A 241 -6.38 -18.45 -28.94
N TRP A 242 -6.70 -19.68 -28.52
CA TRP A 242 -7.95 -19.98 -27.81
C TRP A 242 -8.07 -19.29 -26.45
N LEU A 243 -6.93 -18.91 -25.84
CA LEU A 243 -6.86 -18.21 -24.56
C LEU A 243 -7.02 -16.71 -24.76
N VAL A 244 -6.38 -16.14 -25.80
CA VAL A 244 -6.61 -14.75 -26.25
C VAL A 244 -8.08 -14.54 -26.59
N GLU A 245 -8.64 -15.40 -27.45
CA GLU A 245 -10.07 -15.41 -27.82
C GLU A 245 -10.97 -15.61 -26.60
N GLY A 246 -10.59 -16.50 -25.67
CA GLY A 246 -11.36 -16.79 -24.47
C GLY A 246 -11.46 -15.60 -23.52
N CYS A 247 -10.33 -14.95 -23.21
CA CYS A 247 -10.30 -13.78 -22.33
C CYS A 247 -11.00 -12.58 -22.97
N LEU A 248 -10.78 -12.35 -24.28
CA LEU A 248 -11.44 -11.28 -25.01
C LEU A 248 -12.95 -11.49 -25.12
N SER A 249 -13.39 -12.72 -25.38
CA SER A 249 -14.82 -13.05 -25.43
C SER A 249 -15.47 -12.87 -24.07
N GLU A 250 -14.81 -13.27 -22.98
CA GLU A 250 -15.36 -13.13 -21.63
C GLU A 250 -15.52 -11.64 -21.27
N TRP A 251 -14.48 -10.83 -21.48
CA TRP A 251 -14.55 -9.38 -21.26
C TRP A 251 -15.64 -8.70 -22.12
N ASN A 252 -15.75 -9.08 -23.39
CA ASN A 252 -16.80 -8.55 -24.27
C ASN A 252 -18.22 -9.02 -23.87
N ASN A 253 -18.36 -10.21 -23.28
CA ASN A 253 -19.64 -10.71 -22.75
C ASN A 253 -20.12 -9.92 -21.53
N LEU A 254 -19.20 -9.44 -20.68
CA LEU A 254 -19.52 -8.52 -19.59
C LEU A 254 -19.96 -7.14 -20.11
N GLY A 255 -19.60 -6.80 -21.36
CA GLY A 255 -20.03 -5.58 -22.05
C GLY A 255 -19.27 -4.33 -21.60
N GLY A 256 -18.06 -4.48 -21.07
CA GLY A 256 -17.26 -3.37 -20.52
C GLY A 256 -17.60 -2.99 -19.08
N ARG A 257 -18.58 -3.66 -18.46
CA ARG A 257 -19.11 -3.34 -17.14
C ARG A 257 -18.19 -3.87 -16.05
N MET A 258 -17.65 -2.97 -15.25
CA MET A 258 -16.77 -3.33 -14.13
C MET A 258 -17.59 -3.87 -12.96
N GLU A 259 -18.83 -3.44 -12.79
CA GLU A 259 -19.76 -3.94 -11.75
C GLU A 259 -19.93 -5.46 -11.74
N GLU A 260 -19.96 -6.09 -12.92
CA GLU A 260 -20.09 -7.55 -13.07
C GLU A 260 -18.77 -8.30 -12.81
N LEU A 261 -17.62 -7.59 -12.86
CA LEU A 261 -16.29 -8.16 -12.70
C LEU A 261 -15.73 -7.95 -11.29
N VAL A 262 -15.83 -6.72 -10.76
CA VAL A 262 -15.25 -6.27 -9.49
C VAL A 262 -16.29 -5.96 -8.41
N GLY A 263 -17.57 -6.28 -8.67
CA GLY A 263 -18.66 -6.15 -7.69
C GLY A 263 -19.19 -4.74 -7.46
N CYS A 264 -18.62 -3.70 -8.08
CA CYS A 264 -19.13 -2.33 -7.99
C CYS A 264 -18.99 -1.54 -9.30
N SER A 265 -19.91 -0.60 -9.51
CA SER A 265 -19.86 0.38 -10.60
C SER A 265 -19.02 1.61 -10.23
N ALA A 266 -18.69 2.46 -11.20
CA ALA A 266 -17.91 3.69 -10.99
C ALA A 266 -18.54 4.61 -9.92
N GLY A 267 -19.87 4.65 -9.84
CA GLY A 267 -20.61 5.40 -8.81
C GLY A 267 -20.74 4.67 -7.47
N GLY A 268 -20.47 3.36 -7.43
CA GLY A 268 -20.45 2.53 -6.23
C GLY A 268 -19.13 2.57 -5.47
N LEU A 269 -18.01 2.92 -6.13
CA LEU A 269 -16.67 3.03 -5.53
C LEU A 269 -16.64 3.74 -4.16
N PRO A 270 -17.31 4.90 -3.93
CA PRO A 270 -17.30 5.57 -2.62
C PRO A 270 -17.97 4.77 -1.48
N SER A 271 -18.78 3.77 -1.80
CA SER A 271 -19.46 2.91 -0.82
C SER A 271 -18.70 1.62 -0.50
N VAL A 272 -17.61 1.32 -1.22
CA VAL A 272 -16.82 0.10 -0.99
C VAL A 272 -16.09 0.17 0.35
N PRO A 273 -16.16 -0.87 1.21
CA PRO A 273 -15.36 -0.97 2.44
C PRO A 273 -13.86 -0.80 2.20
N ARG A 274 -13.13 -0.25 3.19
CA ARG A 274 -11.67 -0.06 3.08
C ARG A 274 -10.92 -1.37 2.80
N SER A 275 -11.31 -2.46 3.47
CA SER A 275 -10.75 -3.80 3.30
C SER A 275 -10.85 -4.34 1.87
N GLU A 276 -11.92 -4.01 1.14
CA GLU A 276 -12.17 -4.50 -0.23
C GLU A 276 -11.48 -3.65 -1.32
N MET A 277 -10.95 -2.47 -0.98
CA MET A 277 -10.31 -1.58 -1.96
C MET A 277 -9.03 -2.17 -2.57
N CYS A 278 -8.33 -3.06 -1.85
CA CYS A 278 -7.12 -3.71 -2.37
C CYS A 278 -7.48 -4.68 -3.50
N ASP A 279 -8.52 -5.50 -3.31
CA ASP A 279 -9.00 -6.44 -4.33
C ASP A 279 -9.49 -5.72 -5.59
N ILE A 280 -10.24 -4.62 -5.42
CA ILE A 280 -10.67 -3.79 -6.55
C ILE A 280 -9.47 -3.19 -7.28
N LEU A 281 -8.51 -2.63 -6.54
CA LEU A 281 -7.26 -2.11 -7.12
C LEU A 281 -6.55 -3.18 -7.96
N MET A 282 -6.44 -4.41 -7.44
CA MET A 282 -5.78 -5.52 -8.10
C MET A 282 -6.51 -6.08 -9.31
N GLN A 283 -7.84 -6.15 -9.26
CA GLN A 283 -8.66 -6.61 -10.38
C GLN A 283 -8.71 -5.58 -11.51
N VAL A 284 -8.88 -4.29 -11.17
CA VAL A 284 -8.80 -3.16 -12.11
C VAL A 284 -7.42 -3.10 -12.75
N TRP A 285 -6.34 -3.20 -11.95
CA TRP A 285 -4.97 -3.27 -12.44
C TRP A 285 -4.78 -4.43 -13.43
N THR A 286 -5.22 -5.64 -13.09
CA THR A 286 -5.00 -6.84 -13.92
C THR A 286 -5.66 -6.70 -15.29
N LEU A 287 -6.91 -6.23 -15.34
CA LEU A 287 -7.63 -6.02 -16.58
C LEU A 287 -7.07 -4.83 -17.37
N GLU A 288 -6.92 -3.65 -16.75
CA GLU A 288 -6.49 -2.45 -17.46
C GLU A 288 -5.06 -2.57 -17.97
N ARG A 289 -4.14 -3.15 -17.19
CA ARG A 289 -2.79 -3.50 -17.64
C ARG A 289 -2.85 -4.38 -18.89
N SER A 290 -3.78 -5.34 -18.94
CA SER A 290 -3.93 -6.23 -20.10
C SER A 290 -4.38 -5.47 -21.36
N LEU A 291 -5.27 -4.48 -21.20
CA LEU A 291 -5.73 -3.61 -22.28
C LEU A 291 -4.61 -2.67 -22.75
N VAL A 292 -4.00 -1.92 -21.83
CA VAL A 292 -2.92 -0.94 -22.06
C VAL A 292 -1.69 -1.60 -22.69
N CYS A 293 -1.28 -2.77 -22.21
CA CYS A 293 -0.14 -3.53 -22.73
C CYS A 293 -0.47 -4.34 -24.00
N ASN A 294 -1.67 -4.17 -24.56
CA ASN A 294 -2.12 -4.77 -25.82
C ASN A 294 -2.06 -6.31 -25.84
N LEU A 295 -2.48 -6.97 -24.75
CA LEU A 295 -2.45 -8.45 -24.65
C LEU A 295 -3.30 -9.16 -25.72
N PHE A 296 -4.25 -8.45 -26.34
CA PHE A 296 -5.19 -8.92 -27.34
C PHE A 296 -4.78 -8.68 -28.81
N GLU A 297 -3.53 -8.27 -29.08
CA GLU A 297 -2.96 -8.12 -30.43
C GLU A 297 -3.66 -7.13 -31.37
N GLY A 298 -4.16 -6.01 -30.84
CA GLY A 298 -4.84 -4.99 -31.63
C GLY A 298 -6.27 -5.36 -32.05
N GLN A 299 -6.83 -6.47 -31.52
CA GLN A 299 -8.27 -6.62 -31.44
C GLN A 299 -8.84 -5.52 -30.53
N THR A 300 -10.07 -5.08 -30.79
CA THR A 300 -10.71 -4.01 -30.01
C THR A 300 -11.56 -4.62 -28.89
N PRO A 301 -11.09 -4.63 -27.63
CA PRO A 301 -11.90 -5.00 -26.48
C PRO A 301 -13.00 -3.96 -26.21
N ALA A 302 -14.03 -4.35 -25.46
CA ALA A 302 -14.95 -3.39 -24.86
C ALA A 302 -14.18 -2.35 -24.01
N PRO A 303 -14.59 -1.07 -24.00
CA PRO A 303 -14.00 -0.07 -23.13
C PRO A 303 -14.30 -0.39 -21.66
N LEU A 304 -13.41 0.04 -20.76
CA LEU A 304 -13.66 0.02 -19.33
C LEU A 304 -14.75 1.02 -18.94
N GLU A 305 -15.64 0.64 -18.04
CA GLU A 305 -16.55 1.55 -17.33
C GLU A 305 -15.78 2.55 -16.46
N PHE A 306 -14.77 2.07 -15.74
CA PHE A 306 -13.78 2.85 -15.01
C PHE A 306 -12.46 2.08 -14.90
N GLY A 307 -11.37 2.78 -14.58
CA GLY A 307 -10.04 2.19 -14.44
C GLY A 307 -9.29 2.68 -13.19
N ILE A 308 -7.98 2.53 -13.24
CA ILE A 308 -7.03 2.85 -12.17
C ILE A 308 -7.08 4.33 -11.79
N ARG A 309 -7.47 5.20 -12.71
CA ARG A 309 -7.67 6.64 -12.47
C ARG A 309 -8.78 6.87 -11.44
N GLU A 310 -9.95 6.25 -11.63
CA GLU A 310 -11.08 6.37 -10.69
C GLU A 310 -10.76 5.72 -9.35
N VAL A 311 -10.08 4.57 -9.34
CA VAL A 311 -9.64 3.90 -8.11
C VAL A 311 -8.64 4.77 -7.32
N LEU A 312 -7.60 5.31 -7.96
CA LEU A 312 -6.63 6.20 -7.30
C LEU A 312 -7.29 7.51 -6.82
N ALA A 313 -8.24 8.07 -7.57
CA ALA A 313 -9.02 9.22 -7.12
C ALA A 313 -9.81 8.90 -5.84
N GLU A 314 -10.38 7.70 -5.75
CA GLU A 314 -11.15 7.28 -4.58
C GLU A 314 -10.28 6.95 -3.38
N ILE A 315 -9.16 6.25 -3.57
CA ILE A 315 -8.15 6.02 -2.53
C ILE A 315 -7.68 7.36 -1.94
N ARG A 316 -7.41 8.37 -2.79
CA ARG A 316 -6.98 9.70 -2.35
C ARG A 316 -8.03 10.44 -1.51
N ARG A 317 -9.33 10.18 -1.68
CA ARG A 317 -10.38 10.84 -0.88
C ARG A 317 -10.47 10.32 0.54
N ARG A 318 -9.99 9.10 0.81
CA ARG A 318 -10.19 8.42 2.09
C ARG A 318 -9.11 8.85 3.08
N PRO A 319 -9.48 9.32 4.28
CA PRO A 319 -8.49 9.56 5.32
C PRO A 319 -7.75 8.28 5.70
N LEU A 320 -6.42 8.36 5.78
CA LEU A 320 -5.58 7.25 6.25
C LEU A 320 -5.75 7.04 7.75
N THR A 321 -5.57 5.78 8.14
CA THR A 321 -5.51 5.33 9.52
C THR A 321 -4.05 5.08 9.86
N GLU A 322 -3.48 5.91 10.74
CA GLU A 322 -2.12 5.73 11.24
C GLU A 322 -2.06 4.60 12.29
N PRO A 323 -0.99 3.80 12.35
CA PRO A 323 -0.80 2.83 13.42
C PRO A 323 -0.70 3.53 14.79
N PRO A 324 -1.18 2.93 15.90
CA PRO A 324 -1.79 1.59 16.01
C PRO A 324 -3.33 1.59 15.87
N LEU A 325 -3.95 2.59 15.23
CA LEU A 325 -5.41 2.73 15.25
C LEU A 325 -6.12 1.57 14.53
N PRO A 326 -7.28 1.08 15.02
CA PRO A 326 -8.02 0.01 14.37
C PRO A 326 -8.33 0.31 12.89
N GLY A 327 -7.98 -0.63 12.01
CA GLY A 327 -8.09 -0.48 10.55
C GLY A 327 -6.82 0.05 9.85
N PHE A 328 -5.72 0.33 10.57
CA PHE A 328 -4.46 0.75 9.93
C PHE A 328 -3.89 -0.30 8.98
N TYR A 329 -4.10 -1.60 9.26
CA TYR A 329 -3.59 -2.68 8.40
C TYR A 329 -4.22 -2.63 7.00
N ASP A 330 -5.54 -2.41 6.90
CA ASP A 330 -6.23 -2.30 5.61
C ASP A 330 -5.69 -1.12 4.79
N ASP A 331 -5.47 0.05 5.42
CA ASP A 331 -4.84 1.21 4.77
C ASP A 331 -3.38 0.92 4.38
N PHE A 332 -2.62 0.25 5.25
CA PHE A 332 -1.23 -0.13 5.00
C PHE A 332 -1.08 -1.08 3.81
N TYR A 333 -1.85 -2.17 3.81
CA TYR A 333 -1.85 -3.19 2.75
C TYR A 333 -2.34 -2.62 1.41
N LEU A 334 -3.35 -1.73 1.44
CA LEU A 334 -3.75 -0.97 0.27
C LEU A 334 -2.62 -0.05 -0.23
N MET A 335 -1.89 0.62 0.66
CA MET A 335 -0.82 1.55 0.30
C MET A 335 0.41 0.86 -0.32
N THR A 336 0.80 -0.34 0.15
CA THR A 336 1.85 -1.14 -0.50
C THR A 336 1.41 -1.56 -1.90
N HIS A 337 0.15 -2.00 -2.05
CA HIS A 337 -0.41 -2.39 -3.34
C HIS A 337 -0.58 -1.22 -4.32
N VAL A 338 -0.79 0.01 -3.84
CA VAL A 338 -0.68 1.23 -4.68
C VAL A 338 0.75 1.42 -5.21
N VAL A 339 1.80 1.18 -4.40
CA VAL A 339 3.19 1.25 -4.88
C VAL A 339 3.45 0.17 -5.94
N TYR A 340 3.00 -1.07 -5.71
CA TYR A 340 3.13 -2.15 -6.69
C TYR A 340 2.34 -1.87 -7.98
N ALA A 341 1.15 -1.31 -7.91
CA ALA A 341 0.41 -0.85 -9.08
C ALA A 341 1.20 0.24 -9.83
N LEU A 342 1.77 1.24 -9.14
CA LEU A 342 2.55 2.34 -9.74
C LEU A 342 3.85 1.90 -10.43
N ASN A 343 4.40 0.74 -10.09
CA ASN A 343 5.67 0.23 -10.63
C ASN A 343 5.55 -1.12 -11.38
N CYS A 344 4.32 -1.58 -11.66
CA CYS A 344 4.03 -2.88 -12.29
C CYS A 344 4.61 -4.08 -11.54
N PHE A 345 4.35 -4.19 -10.23
CA PHE A 345 4.87 -5.26 -9.36
C PHE A 345 6.39 -5.39 -9.45
N ASN A 346 7.04 -4.24 -9.26
CA ASN A 346 8.48 -3.98 -9.42
C ASN A 346 9.04 -4.11 -10.84
N GLY A 347 8.27 -4.54 -11.84
CA GLY A 347 8.72 -4.66 -13.23
C GLY A 347 9.20 -3.35 -13.88
N HIS A 348 8.87 -2.19 -13.30
CA HIS A 348 9.36 -0.86 -13.71
C HIS A 348 9.83 0.01 -12.52
N LEU A 349 10.78 -0.52 -11.76
CA LEU A 349 11.63 0.26 -10.85
C LEU A 349 12.50 1.31 -11.60
N PRO A 350 13.12 2.29 -10.92
CA PRO A 350 12.96 2.60 -9.49
C PRO A 350 11.61 3.27 -9.21
N ASN A 351 11.20 3.21 -7.95
CA ASN A 351 10.13 4.04 -7.41
C ASN A 351 10.59 5.50 -7.35
N ARG A 352 9.66 6.45 -7.37
CA ARG A 352 9.95 7.88 -7.41
C ARG A 352 9.22 8.58 -6.27
N ARG A 353 9.94 8.96 -5.21
CA ARG A 353 9.31 9.64 -4.04
C ARG A 353 8.54 10.89 -4.45
N VAL A 354 9.02 11.61 -5.47
CA VAL A 354 8.37 12.82 -6.01
C VAL A 354 6.98 12.56 -6.62
N ASP A 355 6.64 11.33 -7.01
CA ASP A 355 5.34 11.01 -7.61
C ASP A 355 4.23 10.86 -6.55
N CYS A 356 4.60 10.50 -5.31
CA CYS A 356 3.69 10.36 -4.16
C CYS A 356 4.44 10.47 -2.81
N PRO A 357 4.91 11.67 -2.41
CA PRO A 357 5.79 11.81 -1.24
C PRO A 357 5.17 11.34 0.08
N TRP A 358 3.88 11.61 0.27
CA TRP A 358 3.14 11.23 1.48
C TRP A 358 3.04 9.71 1.65
N LEU A 359 2.92 8.96 0.54
CA LEU A 359 2.76 7.52 0.53
C LEU A 359 3.99 6.83 1.12
N TYR A 360 5.18 7.20 0.62
CA TYR A 360 6.42 6.65 1.15
C TYR A 360 6.69 7.09 2.61
N SER A 361 6.33 8.32 2.98
CA SER A 361 6.43 8.76 4.38
C SER A 361 5.45 8.04 5.32
N TYR A 362 4.29 7.61 4.82
CA TYR A 362 3.36 6.75 5.57
C TYR A 362 3.93 5.34 5.73
N LEU A 363 4.42 4.72 4.65
CA LEU A 363 5.07 3.41 4.70
C LEU A 363 6.30 3.38 5.63
N GLU A 364 7.07 4.47 5.73
CA GLU A 364 8.17 4.61 6.70
C GLU A 364 7.67 4.58 8.15
N ARG A 365 6.55 5.25 8.47
CA ARG A 365 5.95 5.20 9.81
C ARG A 365 5.41 3.81 10.14
N CYS A 366 4.74 3.17 9.18
CA CYS A 366 4.23 1.81 9.34
C CYS A 366 5.36 0.80 9.53
N LEU A 367 6.44 0.87 8.76
CA LEU A 367 7.61 -0.01 8.95
C LEU A 367 8.22 0.17 10.35
N GLY A 368 8.42 1.41 10.81
CA GLY A 368 8.92 1.68 12.15
C GLY A 368 8.00 1.15 13.25
N PHE A 369 6.68 1.19 13.06
CA PHE A 369 5.73 0.54 13.97
C PHE A 369 5.88 -0.98 13.98
N TRP A 370 5.87 -1.62 12.82
CA TRP A 370 5.98 -3.07 12.69
C TRP A 370 7.26 -3.65 13.31
N LEU A 371 8.39 -2.96 13.15
CA LEU A 371 9.67 -3.39 13.72
C LEU A 371 9.70 -3.28 15.26
N ARG A 372 9.15 -2.21 15.83
CA ARG A 372 9.01 -2.08 17.30
C ARG A 372 8.12 -3.17 17.89
N GLU A 373 6.96 -3.43 17.29
CA GLU A 373 6.05 -4.48 17.78
C GLU A 373 6.68 -5.87 17.65
N ALA A 374 7.40 -6.15 16.56
CA ALA A 374 8.14 -7.40 16.39
C ALA A 374 9.22 -7.61 17.47
N LYS A 375 9.98 -6.55 17.81
CA LYS A 375 10.99 -6.56 18.88
C LYS A 375 10.38 -6.75 20.27
N ARG A 376 9.26 -6.06 20.56
CA ARG A 376 8.51 -6.21 21.82
C ARG A 376 8.07 -7.66 22.04
N GLU A 377 7.56 -8.32 21.00
CA GLU A 377 7.22 -9.75 21.06
C GLU A 377 8.44 -10.64 21.34
N GLU A 378 9.57 -10.41 20.66
CA GLU A 378 10.80 -11.19 20.87
C GLU A 378 11.35 -11.08 22.31
N ARG A 379 11.18 -9.91 22.94
CA ARG A 379 11.52 -9.69 24.36
C ARG A 379 10.56 -10.39 25.33
N GLY A 380 9.44 -10.92 24.85
CA GLY A 380 8.38 -11.50 25.66
C GLY A 380 7.45 -10.48 26.32
N ASN A 381 7.56 -9.20 25.95
CA ASN A 381 6.69 -8.12 26.42
C ASN A 381 5.34 -8.27 25.73
N ARG A 382 4.36 -8.83 26.45
CA ARG A 382 2.99 -8.98 25.93
C ARG A 382 2.30 -7.63 25.92
N VAL A 383 2.18 -7.05 24.73
CA VAL A 383 1.31 -5.91 24.47
C VAL A 383 -0.13 -6.25 24.94
N PRO A 384 -0.85 -5.35 25.63
CA PRO A 384 -2.21 -5.62 26.10
C PRO A 384 -3.17 -5.97 24.96
N ASP A 385 -4.03 -6.99 25.15
CA ASP A 385 -5.05 -7.47 24.16
C ASP A 385 -6.05 -6.35 23.71
N ILE A 386 -5.99 -5.13 24.28
CA ILE A 386 -6.76 -3.93 23.88
C ILE A 386 -6.11 -3.18 22.70
N VAL A 387 -4.78 -3.24 22.57
CA VAL A 387 -4.01 -2.52 21.54
C VAL A 387 -3.67 -3.43 20.36
N THR A 388 -3.39 -4.71 20.64
CA THR A 388 -3.07 -5.72 19.61
C THR A 388 -4.22 -6.70 19.43
N SER A 389 -4.88 -6.63 18.27
CA SER A 389 -5.54 -7.82 17.76
C SER A 389 -4.47 -8.84 17.40
N ARG A 390 -4.63 -10.10 17.86
CA ARG A 390 -3.69 -11.20 17.57
C ARG A 390 -3.56 -11.56 16.07
N SER A 391 -4.28 -10.86 15.19
CA SER A 391 -4.09 -10.92 13.74
C SER A 391 -2.71 -10.43 13.33
N TYR A 392 -2.27 -9.28 13.88
CA TYR A 392 -1.06 -8.59 13.44
C TYR A 392 0.20 -9.47 13.48
N GLN A 393 0.31 -10.35 14.48
CA GLN A 393 1.45 -11.27 14.62
C GLN A 393 1.61 -12.23 13.42
N ALA A 394 0.49 -12.68 12.84
CA ALA A 394 0.51 -13.59 11.68
C ALA A 394 0.95 -12.88 10.39
N GLU A 395 0.80 -11.56 10.33
CA GLU A 395 1.03 -10.69 9.16
C GLU A 395 2.39 -9.97 9.22
N THR A 396 3.13 -10.04 10.34
CA THR A 396 4.35 -9.23 10.56
C THR A 396 5.42 -9.42 9.48
N VAL A 397 5.67 -10.64 8.96
CA VAL A 397 6.66 -10.83 7.89
C VAL A 397 6.20 -10.18 6.59
N ASP A 398 4.94 -10.34 6.22
CA ASP A 398 4.39 -9.69 5.03
C ASP A 398 4.48 -8.17 5.14
N ALA A 399 4.04 -7.61 6.25
CA ALA A 399 4.03 -6.16 6.45
C ALA A 399 5.44 -5.54 6.48
N VAL A 400 6.40 -6.17 7.18
CA VAL A 400 7.79 -5.71 7.16
C VAL A 400 8.39 -5.86 5.76
N ALA A 401 8.17 -7.00 5.09
CA ALA A 401 8.75 -7.26 3.78
C ALA A 401 8.19 -6.35 2.68
N GLU A 402 6.88 -6.14 2.61
CA GLU A 402 6.29 -5.23 1.61
C GLU A 402 6.73 -3.78 1.81
N ALA A 403 6.76 -3.31 3.07
CA ALA A 403 7.21 -1.96 3.37
C ALA A 403 8.69 -1.77 3.01
N VAL A 404 9.55 -2.72 3.38
CA VAL A 404 10.96 -2.75 2.97
C VAL A 404 11.07 -2.76 1.43
N ASP A 405 10.28 -3.56 0.72
CA ASP A 405 10.38 -3.65 -0.73
C ASP A 405 9.98 -2.34 -1.45
N CYS A 406 8.85 -1.76 -1.02
CA CYS A 406 8.35 -0.48 -1.52
C CYS A 406 9.38 0.66 -1.32
N LEU A 407 10.01 0.71 -0.14
CA LEU A 407 10.98 1.74 0.22
C LEU A 407 12.34 1.51 -0.43
N ARG A 408 12.85 0.27 -0.47
CA ARG A 408 14.08 -0.08 -1.21
C ARG A 408 13.97 0.25 -2.69
N GLY A 409 12.76 0.13 -3.27
CA GLY A 409 12.50 0.53 -4.64
C GLY A 409 12.86 1.99 -4.96
N LEU A 410 12.87 2.90 -3.97
CA LEU A 410 13.30 4.29 -4.13
C LEU A 410 14.82 4.41 -4.30
N SER A 411 15.59 3.73 -3.44
CA SER A 411 17.05 3.88 -3.34
C SER A 411 17.80 3.35 -4.57
N LEU A 412 17.16 2.53 -5.40
CA LEU A 412 17.70 2.05 -6.66
C LEU A 412 17.89 3.16 -7.73
N GLY A 413 17.32 4.35 -7.53
CA GLY A 413 17.35 5.45 -8.50
C GLY A 413 18.56 6.39 -8.42
N VAL A 414 19.38 6.34 -7.37
CA VAL A 414 20.46 7.34 -7.12
C VAL A 414 21.79 6.66 -6.78
N ALA A 415 22.36 5.96 -7.77
CA ALA A 415 23.73 5.44 -7.72
C ALA A 415 24.78 6.44 -8.26
N SER A 416 24.50 7.74 -8.19
CA SER A 416 25.44 8.80 -8.58
C SER A 416 26.28 9.24 -7.38
N GLU A 417 27.52 8.74 -7.31
CA GLU A 417 28.66 9.32 -6.56
C GLU A 417 28.36 9.76 -5.11
N GLY A 418 27.86 8.85 -4.27
CA GLY A 418 27.79 9.11 -2.82
C GLY A 418 26.58 8.53 -2.08
N GLY A 419 26.18 7.29 -2.38
CA GLY A 419 25.33 6.45 -1.53
C GLY A 419 24.03 7.08 -1.03
N SER A 420 22.92 6.83 -1.73
CA SER A 420 21.61 6.82 -1.07
C SER A 420 21.54 5.60 -0.13
N ALA A 421 22.18 5.71 1.04
CA ALA A 421 22.13 4.70 2.08
C ALA A 421 20.66 4.34 2.35
N ALA A 422 20.36 3.06 2.50
CA ALA A 422 19.03 2.66 2.92
C ALA A 422 18.72 3.30 4.28
N SER A 423 17.48 3.74 4.49
CA SER A 423 17.08 4.26 5.80
C SER A 423 17.30 3.20 6.87
N GLU A 424 17.54 3.65 8.10
CA GLU A 424 17.85 2.75 9.21
C GLU A 424 16.80 1.65 9.39
N SER A 425 15.50 2.02 9.37
CA SER A 425 14.39 1.06 9.42
C SER A 425 14.36 0.07 8.25
N VAL A 426 14.90 0.43 7.07
CA VAL A 426 15.03 -0.50 5.94
C VAL A 426 16.20 -1.47 6.14
N ARG A 427 17.34 -1.01 6.69
CA ARG A 427 18.47 -1.89 7.07
C ARG A 427 18.04 -2.86 8.18
N GLU A 428 17.35 -2.34 9.19
CA GLU A 428 16.75 -3.07 10.30
C GLU A 428 15.75 -4.13 9.81
N GLY A 429 14.78 -3.74 8.97
CA GLY A 429 13.80 -4.67 8.40
C GLY A 429 14.44 -5.78 7.57
N CYS A 430 15.45 -5.47 6.76
CA CYS A 430 16.24 -6.49 6.07
C CYS A 430 16.92 -7.47 7.04
N ALA A 431 17.59 -6.96 8.09
CA ALA A 431 18.27 -7.80 9.08
C ALA A 431 17.28 -8.67 9.87
N TRP A 432 16.13 -8.11 10.25
CA TRP A 432 15.06 -8.82 10.95
C TRP A 432 14.47 -9.95 10.09
N LEU A 433 14.15 -9.69 8.82
CA LEU A 433 13.64 -10.69 7.88
C LEU A 433 14.61 -11.86 7.68
N LEU A 434 15.92 -11.60 7.60
CA LEU A 434 16.93 -12.67 7.54
C LEU A 434 16.91 -13.58 8.79
N GLY A 435 16.51 -13.04 9.94
CA GLY A 435 16.25 -13.78 11.17
C GLY A 435 14.90 -14.50 11.22
N ARG A 436 14.08 -14.46 10.15
CA ARG A 436 12.79 -15.15 10.04
C ARG A 436 12.77 -16.37 9.11
N GLN A 437 13.87 -16.64 8.40
CA GLN A 437 13.96 -17.84 7.58
C GLN A 437 14.24 -19.10 8.43
N GLU A 438 13.41 -20.12 8.29
CA GLU A 438 13.58 -21.41 8.93
C GLU A 438 14.38 -22.42 8.08
N VAL A 439 14.67 -23.58 8.67
CA VAL A 439 15.51 -24.64 8.09
C VAL A 439 14.94 -25.31 6.84
N ASP A 440 13.64 -25.16 6.59
CA ASP A 440 12.96 -25.60 5.37
C ASP A 440 13.09 -24.59 4.21
N GLY A 441 13.64 -23.40 4.48
CA GLY A 441 13.85 -22.33 3.52
C GLY A 441 12.72 -21.30 3.47
N PHE A 442 11.61 -21.51 4.18
CA PHE A 442 10.48 -20.57 4.25
C PHE A 442 10.73 -19.48 5.31
N PHE A 443 10.11 -18.32 5.11
CA PHE A 443 10.01 -17.25 6.10
C PHE A 443 8.65 -17.32 6.79
N TYR A 444 8.61 -17.01 8.08
CA TYR A 444 7.40 -17.12 8.88
C TYR A 444 7.24 -15.96 9.87
N SER A 445 6.03 -15.43 9.96
CA SER A 445 5.67 -14.46 10.99
C SER A 445 5.64 -15.08 12.40
N PRO A 446 5.95 -14.32 13.46
CA PRO A 446 5.80 -14.77 14.84
C PRO A 446 4.39 -15.31 15.13
N GLY A 447 4.29 -16.36 15.94
CA GLY A 447 2.99 -16.93 16.36
C GLY A 447 2.11 -17.55 15.26
N VAL A 448 2.55 -17.57 13.98
CA VAL A 448 1.73 -18.05 12.86
C VAL A 448 1.32 -19.52 13.04
N LYS A 449 0.04 -19.83 12.77
CA LYS A 449 -0.48 -21.20 12.85
C LYS A 449 0.03 -22.02 11.66
N ARG A 450 0.41 -23.28 11.93
CA ARG A 450 0.81 -24.24 10.89
C ARG A 450 0.00 -25.55 11.02
N PRO A 451 -0.55 -26.11 9.92
CA PRO A 451 -0.59 -25.53 8.57
C PRO A 451 -1.39 -24.22 8.53
N ALA A 452 -1.11 -23.38 7.53
CA ALA A 452 -1.84 -22.13 7.30
C ALA A 452 -3.26 -22.41 6.74
N ALA A 453 -4.09 -21.37 6.60
CA ALA A 453 -5.48 -21.56 6.14
C ALA A 453 -5.57 -21.72 4.61
N SER A 454 -4.65 -21.10 3.86
CA SER A 454 -4.57 -21.21 2.41
C SER A 454 -3.14 -21.51 1.91
N GLU A 455 -3.05 -21.85 0.62
CA GLU A 455 -1.78 -22.00 -0.11
C GLU A 455 -1.09 -20.64 -0.31
N TYR A 456 -1.86 -19.54 -0.38
CA TYR A 456 -1.37 -18.17 -0.42
C TYR A 456 -0.69 -17.82 0.91
N ASP A 457 -1.37 -18.00 2.05
CA ASP A 457 -0.83 -17.77 3.41
C ASP A 457 0.47 -18.57 3.68
N THR A 458 0.62 -19.72 3.01
CA THR A 458 1.81 -20.58 3.15
C THR A 458 3.02 -20.04 2.39
N LEU A 459 2.80 -19.32 1.29
CA LEU A 459 3.85 -18.86 0.38
C LEU A 459 4.12 -17.35 0.49
N HIS A 460 3.10 -16.55 0.78
CA HIS A 460 3.17 -15.08 0.74
C HIS A 460 4.27 -14.50 1.64
N PRO A 461 4.43 -14.90 2.93
CA PRO A 461 5.54 -14.44 3.77
C PRO A 461 6.93 -14.75 3.22
N SER A 462 7.06 -15.84 2.46
CA SER A 462 8.33 -16.19 1.81
C SER A 462 8.55 -15.41 0.52
N TRP A 463 7.49 -15.20 -0.27
CA TRP A 463 7.52 -14.42 -1.51
C TRP A 463 7.86 -12.95 -1.25
N THR A 464 7.15 -12.29 -0.33
CA THR A 464 7.39 -10.89 0.03
C THR A 464 8.80 -10.72 0.60
N ALA A 465 9.25 -11.62 1.49
CA ALA A 465 10.60 -11.60 2.05
C ALA A 465 11.70 -11.75 0.98
N VAL A 466 11.60 -12.69 0.03
CA VAL A 466 12.64 -12.81 -1.02
C VAL A 466 12.61 -11.69 -2.05
N ALA A 467 11.47 -11.02 -2.23
CA ALA A 467 11.39 -9.81 -3.03
C ALA A 467 12.20 -8.70 -2.34
N SER A 468 11.87 -8.39 -1.08
CA SER A 468 12.51 -7.32 -0.30
C SER A 468 14.01 -7.53 -0.09
N LEU A 469 14.45 -8.77 0.12
CA LEU A 469 15.85 -9.16 0.32
C LEU A 469 16.67 -9.29 -0.97
N GLN A 470 16.07 -9.07 -2.15
CA GLN A 470 16.82 -9.07 -3.41
C GLN A 470 17.60 -7.76 -3.55
N PHE A 471 18.85 -7.74 -3.06
CA PHE A 471 19.64 -6.50 -3.07
C PHE A 471 20.13 -6.09 -4.45
N GLY A 472 20.63 -7.04 -5.24
CA GLY A 472 21.15 -6.82 -6.60
C GLY A 472 20.09 -6.69 -7.71
N ARG A 473 19.00 -5.94 -7.47
CA ARG A 473 17.98 -5.62 -8.48
C ARG A 473 18.53 -4.61 -9.50
N GLN A 474 18.29 -4.85 -10.78
CA GLN A 474 18.57 -3.93 -11.87
C GLN A 474 17.34 -3.08 -12.19
N ALA A 475 17.52 -1.76 -12.20
CA ALA A 475 16.48 -0.80 -12.51
C ALA A 475 16.95 0.14 -13.66
N PRO A 476 16.08 0.47 -14.64
CA PRO A 476 14.72 -0.05 -14.80
C PRO A 476 14.69 -1.51 -15.27
N GLY A 477 13.58 -2.19 -14.95
CA GLY A 477 13.33 -3.55 -15.40
C GLY A 477 13.23 -3.65 -16.93
N PRO A 478 13.53 -4.83 -17.52
CA PRO A 478 13.67 -4.97 -18.97
C PRO A 478 12.35 -5.07 -19.73
N SER A 479 11.19 -5.24 -19.08
CA SER A 479 9.91 -5.39 -19.78
C SER A 479 9.43 -4.04 -20.35
N PRO A 480 9.19 -3.95 -21.68
CA PRO A 480 8.59 -2.76 -22.29
C PRO A 480 7.10 -2.62 -21.91
N ARG A 481 6.42 -3.69 -21.50
CA ARG A 481 5.02 -3.65 -21.04
C ARG A 481 4.92 -3.11 -19.62
N CYS A 482 5.82 -3.52 -18.72
CA CYS A 482 5.92 -2.89 -17.40
C CYS A 482 6.19 -1.39 -17.51
N ALA A 483 7.07 -0.97 -18.43
CA ALA A 483 7.32 0.44 -18.70
C ALA A 483 6.09 1.17 -19.27
N LEU A 484 5.35 0.55 -20.20
CA LEU A 484 4.13 1.13 -20.77
C LEU A 484 3.03 1.30 -19.70
N TRP A 485 2.81 0.28 -18.87
CA TRP A 485 1.90 0.37 -17.72
C TRP A 485 2.32 1.47 -16.74
N ALA A 486 3.60 1.52 -16.37
CA ALA A 486 4.09 2.51 -15.42
C ALA A 486 3.93 3.95 -15.93
N VAL A 487 4.08 4.20 -17.23
CA VAL A 487 3.78 5.50 -17.84
C VAL A 487 2.27 5.82 -17.74
N HIS A 488 1.41 4.84 -18.04
CA HIS A 488 -0.05 4.98 -17.97
C HIS A 488 -0.53 5.30 -16.55
N VAL A 489 -0.18 4.47 -15.57
CA VAL A 489 -0.64 4.64 -14.18
C VAL A 489 -0.08 5.88 -13.51
N ARG A 490 1.16 6.30 -13.83
CA ARG A 490 1.73 7.57 -13.32
C ARG A 490 1.04 8.80 -13.94
N ALA A 491 0.57 8.71 -15.20
CA ALA A 491 -0.26 9.75 -15.78
C ALA A 491 -1.62 9.84 -15.07
N ALA A 492 -2.29 8.70 -14.84
CA ALA A 492 -3.54 8.65 -14.08
C ALA A 492 -3.38 9.19 -12.65
N ALA A 493 -2.30 8.82 -11.95
CA ALA A 493 -1.97 9.34 -10.62
C ALA A 493 -1.75 10.87 -10.61
N LEU A 494 -1.07 11.41 -11.64
CA LEU A 494 -0.86 12.84 -11.79
C LEU A 494 -2.18 13.59 -12.06
N GLU A 495 -3.04 13.05 -12.93
CA GLU A 495 -4.36 13.64 -13.25
C GLU A 495 -5.27 13.77 -12.02
N VAL A 496 -5.22 12.81 -11.09
CA VAL A 496 -6.02 12.83 -9.85
C VAL A 496 -5.30 13.54 -8.69
N GLY A 497 -4.13 14.14 -8.95
CA GLY A 497 -3.34 14.87 -7.95
C GLY A 497 -2.79 13.99 -6.82
N PHE A 498 -2.51 12.71 -7.09
CA PHE A 498 -2.09 11.71 -6.10
C PHE A 498 -0.74 12.02 -5.41
N ALA A 499 -0.01 13.04 -5.87
CA ALA A 499 1.16 13.58 -5.17
C ALA A 499 0.82 14.36 -3.89
N GLU A 500 -0.40 14.86 -3.77
CA GLU A 500 -0.92 15.55 -2.58
C GLU A 500 -1.51 14.53 -1.59
N PRO A 501 -1.33 14.72 -0.27
CA PRO A 501 -1.84 13.78 0.73
C PRO A 501 -3.37 13.67 0.72
N PRO A 502 -3.92 12.53 1.17
CA PRO A 502 -5.35 12.40 1.47
C PRO A 502 -5.77 13.35 2.60
N PRO A 503 -7.08 13.68 2.72
CA PRO A 503 -7.58 14.53 3.79
C PRO A 503 -7.33 13.90 5.17
N THR A 504 -7.12 14.75 6.17
CA THR A 504 -7.02 14.30 7.56
C THR A 504 -8.42 14.14 8.15
N ARG A 505 -8.65 13.13 9.02
CA ARG A 505 -9.97 12.89 9.66
C ARG A 505 -10.54 14.11 10.40
N LEU A 506 -9.72 15.10 10.75
CA LEU A 506 -10.16 16.33 11.42
C LEU A 506 -10.87 17.32 10.48
N GLN A 507 -10.64 17.22 9.16
CA GLN A 507 -11.23 18.13 8.16
C GLN A 507 -12.69 17.78 7.84
N GLU A 508 -13.10 16.52 7.97
CA GLU A 508 -14.49 16.08 7.72
C GLU A 508 -15.50 16.66 8.74
N THR A 509 -15.04 16.99 9.95
CA THR A 509 -15.88 17.60 10.99
C THR A 509 -16.16 19.09 10.77
N GLU A 510 -15.24 19.85 10.15
CA GLU A 510 -15.47 21.28 9.91
C GLU A 510 -16.42 21.53 8.74
N GLU A 511 -16.31 20.77 7.64
CA GLU A 511 -17.20 20.93 6.48
C GLU A 511 -18.62 20.43 6.76
N SER A 512 -18.80 19.38 7.57
CA SER A 512 -20.15 18.87 7.92
C SER A 512 -20.95 19.77 8.88
N LEU A 513 -20.30 20.73 9.55
CA LEU A 513 -20.95 21.72 10.42
C LEU A 513 -21.22 23.06 9.71
N GLY A 514 -20.62 23.31 8.53
CA GLY A 514 -20.70 24.60 7.83
C GLY A 514 -22.01 24.90 7.09
N ASP A 515 -22.86 23.90 6.83
CA ASP A 515 -23.99 24.01 5.90
C ASP A 515 -25.38 24.12 6.58
N SER A 516 -25.43 24.52 7.88
CA SER A 516 -26.69 24.59 8.65
C SER A 516 -27.27 26.00 8.89
N ASP A 517 -26.55 27.08 8.55
CA ASP A 517 -27.08 28.45 8.61
C ASP A 517 -27.88 28.77 7.33
N GLY A 518 -29.10 28.23 7.26
CA GLY A 518 -29.84 28.16 5.99
C GLY A 518 -31.37 28.09 6.00
N GLU A 519 -32.09 28.41 7.09
CA GLU A 519 -33.50 28.93 7.04
C GLU A 519 -33.99 29.54 8.37
#